data_AF-A0A2N2IL64-F1
#
_entry.id   AF-A0A2N2IL64-F1
#
_cell.length_a   1.000
_cell.length_b   1.000
_cell.length_c   1.000
_cell.angle_alpha   90.00
_cell.angle_beta   90.00
_cell.angle_gamma   90.00
#
_symmetry.space_group_name_H-M   'P 1'
#
loop_
_entity.id
_entity.type
_entity.pdbx_description
1 polymer ?
#
loop_
_entity_poly.entity_id
_entity_poly.type
_entity_poly.pdbx_seq_one_letter_code
_entity_poly.pdbx_strand_id
1 'polypeptide(L)'
;MVALFAFAGCREDKKTNPNNNNNNINNTNNGDTIYMVQDASNQYFVQDGDEVILTNKIVTAVDKYGDRTGSFWISEANGGPFSGVQVYNTDTTSTWWTELQVGDLVTVHGRKMEYSYLDPNTNEPLFDDPLTEITEASVTVLGAGTPLTPTEITASDLNSVATGEKWEGVLVRLTNVRVSTITERDGRLEVNLFGSTKAQDDLMDLSTVTEGVCLSRLSGVVTYFFDYYLLVRSASDIEIAANDSDCAEIVDEICDNEIDDDGNGFTDCDDFACTGNAACPSKSENTDELCGDTIDNDEDGLTDCEDPSCFGHPDLTACVETNCTDTIDNDGNGYTDCEDYDCGNDPACAGSFEQNCTDGADDDGDTFIDCNDFDCKDDPACIESNCTDGTDNDGDGFIDCLDFDCLYTDAACAEGKEITDATCSDGVDQDGNGFIDCRDFSCQKSPLVTVCEGNAVTCADGLDNDGNNFIDCADFACRYCHATDPTKDRVVSTCPPCVHN
;
A
#
# COMPACT_ATOMS: atom_id res chain seq x y z
N MET A 1 39.99 -9.40 -20.38
CA MET A 1 40.27 -7.98 -20.07
C MET A 1 39.13 -7.18 -20.66
N VAL A 2 38.61 -6.20 -19.91
CA VAL A 2 37.41 -5.38 -20.17
C VAL A 2 36.10 -6.08 -19.77
N ALA A 3 35.22 -5.52 -18.95
CA ALA A 3 35.29 -4.49 -17.90
C ALA A 3 34.03 -4.69 -17.04
N LEU A 4 34.20 -4.58 -15.71
CA LEU A 4 33.12 -4.52 -14.73
C LEU A 4 32.39 -3.19 -14.92
N PHE A 5 31.07 -3.19 -15.10
CA PHE A 5 30.25 -2.00 -14.91
C PHE A 5 29.76 -2.00 -13.47
N ALA A 6 30.38 -1.16 -12.64
CA ALA A 6 29.81 -0.74 -11.37
C ALA A 6 28.71 0.28 -11.69
N PHE A 7 27.47 -0.02 -11.31
CA PHE A 7 26.42 0.99 -11.26
C PHE A 7 26.67 1.86 -10.02
N ALA A 8 27.47 2.90 -10.17
CA ALA A 8 27.31 4.10 -9.38
C ALA A 8 26.13 4.85 -10.01
N GLY A 9 24.93 4.66 -9.46
CA GLY A 9 23.79 5.49 -9.80
C GLY A 9 24.10 6.91 -9.37
N CYS A 10 24.45 7.78 -10.31
CA CYS A 10 24.42 9.22 -10.10
C CYS A 10 22.96 9.58 -9.76
N ARG A 11 22.71 9.96 -8.51
CA ARG A 11 21.43 10.53 -8.05
C ARG A 11 21.23 11.85 -8.81
N GLU A 12 20.18 11.94 -9.62
CA GLU A 12 19.97 13.10 -10.49
C GLU A 12 19.61 14.36 -9.68
N ASP A 13 20.31 15.46 -9.98
CA ASP A 13 20.00 16.82 -9.51
C ASP A 13 18.68 17.34 -10.13
N LYS A 14 17.60 17.51 -9.34
CA LYS A 14 16.44 18.39 -9.64
C LYS A 14 15.78 18.80 -8.29
N LYS A 15 15.19 19.98 -8.05
CA LYS A 15 14.72 21.12 -8.85
C LYS A 15 15.20 22.43 -8.20
N THR A 16 15.66 23.40 -8.98
CA THR A 16 15.82 24.77 -8.47
C THR A 16 14.44 25.43 -8.37
N ASN A 17 13.96 25.67 -7.15
CA ASN A 17 12.73 26.44 -6.92
C ASN A 17 13.05 27.95 -7.02
N PRO A 18 12.45 28.70 -7.98
CA PRO A 18 12.70 30.13 -8.15
C PRO A 18 12.02 31.02 -7.09
N ASN A 19 11.35 30.45 -6.08
CA ASN A 19 10.69 31.20 -5.00
C ASN A 19 11.54 31.32 -3.72
N ASN A 20 12.87 31.38 -3.84
CA ASN A 20 13.75 31.71 -2.70
C ASN A 20 13.60 33.19 -2.33
N ASN A 21 12.51 33.52 -1.62
CA ASN A 21 12.43 34.71 -0.80
C ASN A 21 13.34 34.50 0.41
N ASN A 22 14.59 34.83 0.16
CA ASN A 22 15.74 34.91 1.05
C ASN A 22 15.47 35.83 2.26
N ASN A 23 14.55 35.42 3.15
CA ASN A 23 14.05 36.27 4.22
C ASN A 23 13.87 35.54 5.56
N ASN A 24 14.56 34.42 5.77
CA ASN A 24 14.82 33.98 7.14
C ASN A 24 16.12 34.63 7.65
N ILE A 25 16.02 35.92 8.00
CA ILE A 25 17.09 36.77 8.58
C ILE A 25 17.44 36.32 10.02
N ASN A 26 17.00 35.13 10.44
CA ASN A 26 17.20 34.63 11.80
C ASN A 26 18.34 33.60 11.92
N ASN A 27 19.13 33.35 10.87
CA ASN A 27 20.25 32.41 10.99
C ASN A 27 21.43 33.04 11.77
N THR A 28 21.31 33.02 13.09
CA THR A 28 22.30 33.52 14.05
C THR A 28 23.41 32.50 14.25
N ASN A 29 24.37 32.36 13.34
CA ASN A 29 25.74 31.87 13.57
C ASN A 29 25.99 30.69 14.57
N ASN A 30 24.99 29.83 14.91
CA ASN A 30 25.07 28.79 15.96
C ASN A 30 23.81 27.88 16.15
N GLY A 31 22.76 27.92 15.32
CA GLY A 31 21.39 27.81 15.85
C GLY A 31 20.44 26.67 15.43
N ASP A 32 20.69 25.91 14.36
CA ASP A 32 19.66 24.98 13.88
C ASP A 32 19.60 23.71 14.75
N THR A 33 18.38 23.29 15.08
CA THR A 33 18.10 22.05 15.81
C THR A 33 17.48 21.03 14.89
N ILE A 34 17.68 19.75 15.17
CA ILE A 34 17.05 18.65 14.42
C ILE A 34 15.52 18.73 14.56
N TYR A 35 15.00 19.21 15.68
CA TYR A 35 13.56 19.52 15.83
C TYR A 35 13.05 20.53 14.80
N MET A 36 13.88 21.44 14.29
CA MET A 36 13.48 22.36 13.21
C MET A 36 13.51 21.67 11.85
N VAL A 37 14.29 20.61 11.69
CA VAL A 37 14.37 19.84 10.44
C VAL A 37 13.21 18.87 10.33
N GLN A 38 12.81 18.26 11.45
CA GLN A 38 11.92 17.10 11.51
C GLN A 38 10.47 17.48 11.88
N ASP A 39 10.24 18.38 12.83
CA ASP A 39 8.87 18.72 13.28
C ASP A 39 8.26 19.84 12.44
N ALA A 40 7.34 19.49 11.52
CA ALA A 40 6.61 20.42 10.66
C ALA A 40 5.77 21.47 11.43
N SER A 41 5.45 21.21 12.70
CA SER A 41 4.72 22.16 13.55
C SER A 41 5.64 23.25 14.15
N ASN A 42 6.96 23.10 14.02
CA ASN A 42 7.94 24.04 14.53
C ASN A 42 7.83 25.39 13.82
N GLN A 43 7.77 26.48 14.58
CA GLN A 43 7.68 27.85 14.01
C GLN A 43 8.90 28.23 13.13
N TYR A 44 10.01 27.52 13.26
CA TYR A 44 11.24 27.70 12.48
C TYR A 44 11.55 26.49 11.59
N PHE A 45 10.52 25.74 11.19
CA PHE A 45 10.66 24.54 10.36
C PHE A 45 11.47 24.82 9.09
N VAL A 46 12.50 23.99 8.87
CA VAL A 46 13.39 24.02 7.72
C VAL A 46 12.66 23.36 6.55
N GLN A 47 12.55 24.09 5.44
CA GLN A 47 11.87 23.58 4.25
C GLN A 47 12.78 22.64 3.46
N ASP A 48 12.18 21.78 2.64
CA ASP A 48 12.90 20.95 1.68
C ASP A 48 13.81 21.81 0.78
N GLY A 49 15.07 21.40 0.63
CA GLY A 49 16.13 22.08 -0.12
C GLY A 49 16.87 23.22 0.60
N ASP A 50 16.39 23.65 1.77
CA ASP A 50 17.03 24.73 2.54
C ASP A 50 18.34 24.27 3.20
N GLU A 51 19.28 25.21 3.36
CA GLU A 51 20.54 24.96 4.06
C GLU A 51 20.34 24.87 5.58
N VAL A 52 21.05 23.95 6.21
CA VAL A 52 21.01 23.73 7.66
C VAL A 52 22.41 23.55 8.24
N ILE A 53 22.65 24.14 9.41
CA ILE A 53 23.91 24.00 10.17
C ILE A 53 23.63 23.39 11.55
N LEU A 54 23.79 22.07 11.65
CA LEU A 54 23.57 21.30 12.88
C LEU A 54 24.88 21.18 13.66
N THR A 55 25.03 22.01 14.70
CA THR A 55 26.24 22.08 15.53
C THR A 55 26.11 21.27 16.82
N ASN A 56 27.20 20.63 17.27
CA ASN A 56 27.27 19.84 18.50
C ASN A 56 26.27 18.68 18.56
N LYS A 57 26.05 17.98 17.44
CA LYS A 57 25.18 16.80 17.42
C LYS A 57 25.97 15.54 17.70
N ILE A 58 25.33 14.57 18.33
CA ILE A 58 25.97 13.31 18.72
C ILE A 58 25.72 12.29 17.62
N VAL A 59 26.76 11.64 17.13
CA VAL A 59 26.63 10.54 16.18
C VAL A 59 25.99 9.34 16.88
N THR A 60 24.83 8.89 16.40
CA THR A 60 24.06 7.78 17.00
C THR A 60 24.24 6.47 16.25
N ALA A 61 24.52 6.50 14.95
CA ALA A 61 24.84 5.32 14.15
C ALA A 61 25.77 5.71 12.99
N VAL A 62 26.55 4.75 12.49
CA VAL A 62 27.45 4.96 11.34
C VAL A 62 27.36 3.72 10.46
N ASP A 63 26.96 3.91 9.20
CA ASP A 63 26.89 2.83 8.23
C ASP A 63 28.25 2.57 7.59
N LYS A 64 28.91 1.52 8.10
CA LYS A 64 30.17 0.97 7.59
C LYS A 64 30.03 -0.53 7.28
N TYR A 65 28.80 -1.04 7.23
CA TYR A 65 28.52 -2.47 7.10
C TYR A 65 28.22 -2.84 5.64
N GLY A 66 28.61 -4.04 5.24
CA GLY A 66 28.38 -4.53 3.87
C GLY A 66 29.01 -3.67 2.77
N ASP A 67 28.40 -3.73 1.58
CA ASP A 67 28.85 -3.02 0.37
C ASP A 67 28.10 -1.68 0.15
N ARG A 68 27.01 -1.46 0.88
CA ARG A 68 26.23 -0.22 0.88
C ARG A 68 26.62 0.55 2.14
N THR A 69 27.46 1.57 1.99
CA THR A 69 27.95 2.39 3.11
C THR A 69 27.83 3.85 2.73
N GLY A 70 27.80 4.73 3.73
CA GLY A 70 27.87 6.18 3.49
C GLY A 70 26.87 7.01 4.27
N SER A 71 25.92 6.41 4.98
CA SER A 71 25.04 7.16 5.87
C SER A 71 25.55 7.15 7.31
N PHE A 72 25.22 8.18 8.07
CA PHE A 72 25.38 8.17 9.52
C PHE A 72 24.25 8.99 10.14
N TRP A 73 23.91 8.70 11.38
CA TRP A 73 22.81 9.35 12.08
C TRP A 73 23.36 10.24 13.17
N ILE A 74 22.72 11.38 13.36
CA ILE A 74 23.04 12.32 14.42
C ILE A 74 21.79 12.64 15.22
N SER A 75 21.97 12.97 16.50
CA SER A 75 20.87 13.33 17.37
C SER A 75 21.18 14.51 18.28
N GLU A 76 20.12 15.17 18.71
CA GLU A 76 20.14 16.09 19.84
C GLU A 76 20.57 15.36 21.11
N ALA A 77 21.24 16.08 22.01
CA ALA A 77 21.80 15.50 23.23
C ALA A 77 20.75 14.96 24.21
N ASN A 78 19.51 15.41 24.10
CA ASN A 78 18.42 14.96 24.97
C ASN A 78 17.67 13.74 24.42
N GLY A 79 17.88 13.37 23.14
CA GLY A 79 17.06 12.37 22.47
C GLY A 79 15.58 12.78 22.37
N GLY A 80 14.71 11.77 22.23
CA GLY A 80 13.26 11.93 22.16
C GLY A 80 12.69 12.08 20.74
N PRO A 81 11.38 12.32 20.62
CA PRO A 81 10.71 12.55 19.34
C PRO A 81 11.35 13.70 18.56
N PHE A 82 11.49 13.55 17.24
CA PHE A 82 12.06 14.50 16.28
C PHE A 82 13.51 14.92 16.58
N SER A 83 14.24 14.11 17.36
CA SER A 83 15.58 14.47 17.83
C SER A 83 16.70 13.96 16.94
N GLY A 84 16.41 13.05 16.00
CA GLY A 84 17.36 12.36 15.16
C GLY A 84 17.18 12.71 13.69
N VAL A 85 18.24 12.59 12.91
CA VAL A 85 18.19 12.74 11.44
C VAL A 85 19.30 11.96 10.78
N GLN A 86 19.02 11.40 9.60
CA GLN A 86 20.03 10.79 8.74
C GLN A 86 20.88 11.87 8.07
N VAL A 87 22.19 11.61 7.95
CA VAL A 87 23.10 12.39 7.13
C VAL A 87 23.66 11.48 6.04
N TYR A 88 23.34 11.81 4.79
CA TYR A 88 23.86 11.12 3.62
C TYR A 88 25.25 11.67 3.26
N ASN A 89 26.28 10.82 3.36
CA ASN A 89 27.65 11.18 3.08
C ASN A 89 28.19 10.41 1.85
N THR A 90 28.61 11.17 0.85
CA THR A 90 29.23 10.62 -0.37
C THR A 90 30.75 10.44 -0.23
N ASP A 91 31.38 11.07 0.76
CA ASP A 91 32.82 10.96 1.01
C ASP A 91 33.13 9.82 2.00
N THR A 92 33.21 8.60 1.47
CA THR A 92 33.54 7.39 2.25
C THR A 92 35.04 7.09 2.29
N THR A 93 35.90 7.96 1.75
CA THR A 93 37.34 7.69 1.60
C THR A 93 38.23 8.57 2.48
N SER A 94 37.65 9.61 3.07
CA SER A 94 38.39 10.53 3.93
C SER A 94 38.78 9.92 5.27
N THR A 95 39.80 10.54 5.88
CA THR A 95 40.27 10.15 7.21
C THR A 95 39.20 10.40 8.28
N TRP A 96 38.47 11.52 8.18
CA TRP A 96 37.41 11.83 9.14
C TRP A 96 36.30 10.78 9.12
N TRP A 97 35.89 10.31 7.92
CA TRP A 97 34.90 9.25 7.79
C TRP A 97 35.40 7.94 8.39
N THR A 98 36.63 7.55 8.04
CA THR A 98 37.24 6.30 8.53
C THR A 98 37.31 6.30 10.06
N GLU A 99 37.61 7.44 10.67
CA GLU A 99 37.76 7.62 12.12
C GLU A 99 36.45 7.90 12.86
N LEU A 100 35.37 8.29 12.17
CA LEU A 100 34.06 8.60 12.78
C LEU A 100 33.50 7.41 13.57
N GLN A 101 33.05 7.68 14.79
CA GLN A 101 32.50 6.68 15.71
C GLN A 101 31.18 7.15 16.32
N VAL A 102 30.34 6.18 16.71
CA VAL A 102 29.17 6.44 17.55
C VAL A 102 29.60 7.12 18.85
N GLY A 103 28.92 8.20 19.21
CA GLY A 103 29.22 9.06 20.35
C GLY A 103 30.09 10.26 20.02
N ASP A 104 30.67 10.38 18.82
CA ASP A 104 31.39 11.59 18.41
C ASP A 104 30.45 12.80 18.33
N LEU A 105 30.99 13.98 18.65
CA LEU A 105 30.33 15.26 18.42
C LEU A 105 30.72 15.80 17.05
N VAL A 106 29.73 16.24 16.29
CA VAL A 106 29.93 16.77 14.94
C VAL A 106 29.21 18.11 14.75
N THR A 107 29.75 18.89 13.81
CA THR A 107 29.01 19.93 13.10
C THR A 107 28.76 19.46 11.68
N VAL A 108 27.50 19.46 11.26
CA VAL A 108 27.08 19.11 9.91
C VAL A 108 26.51 20.36 9.25
N HIS A 109 27.06 20.72 8.10
CA HIS A 109 26.50 21.74 7.21
C HIS A 109 26.05 21.04 5.93
N GLY A 110 24.78 21.18 5.56
CA GLY A 110 24.23 20.54 4.36
C GLY A 110 22.89 21.13 3.99
N ARG A 111 22.11 20.37 3.22
CA ARG A 111 20.73 20.72 2.85
C ARG A 111 19.76 19.69 3.38
N LYS A 112 18.62 20.15 3.90
CA LYS A 112 17.48 19.26 4.14
C LYS A 112 16.97 18.74 2.80
N MET A 113 16.68 17.44 2.72
CA MET A 113 16.01 16.81 1.60
C MET A 113 14.94 15.86 2.11
N GLU A 114 13.76 15.92 1.51
CA GLU A 114 12.69 14.93 1.65
C GLU A 114 12.81 13.91 0.51
N TYR A 115 13.25 12.69 0.83
CA TYR A 115 13.49 11.66 -0.17
C TYR A 115 12.33 10.68 -0.29
N SER A 116 11.68 10.68 -1.45
CA SER A 116 10.79 9.59 -1.89
C SER A 116 11.28 9.01 -3.21
N TYR A 117 11.03 7.72 -3.44
CA TYR A 117 11.12 7.20 -4.80
C TYR A 117 10.03 7.82 -5.65
N LEU A 118 10.37 8.09 -6.90
CA LEU A 118 9.43 8.56 -7.90
C LEU A 118 9.08 7.41 -8.82
N ASP A 119 7.81 7.28 -9.14
CA ASP A 119 7.36 6.39 -10.20
C ASP A 119 8.06 6.79 -11.51
N PRO A 120 8.71 5.85 -12.23
CA PRO A 120 9.49 6.18 -13.42
C PRO A 120 8.64 6.67 -14.61
N ASN A 121 7.32 6.42 -14.60
CA ASN A 121 6.38 6.79 -15.63
C ASN A 121 5.63 8.09 -15.29
N THR A 122 5.18 8.26 -14.04
CA THR A 122 4.39 9.43 -13.63
C THR A 122 5.24 10.52 -12.99
N ASN A 123 6.44 10.19 -12.49
CA ASN A 123 7.30 11.08 -11.72
C ASN A 123 6.64 11.61 -10.42
N GLU A 124 5.61 10.92 -9.93
CA GLU A 124 5.00 11.18 -8.64
C GLU A 124 5.67 10.35 -7.55
N PRO A 125 5.68 10.81 -6.28
CA PRO A 125 6.12 10.00 -5.14
C PRO A 125 5.37 8.66 -5.11
N LEU A 126 6.09 7.56 -4.93
CA LEU A 126 5.49 6.24 -4.76
C LEU A 126 4.89 6.05 -3.36
N PHE A 127 5.19 6.93 -2.40
CA PHE A 127 4.85 6.76 -0.99
C PHE A 127 4.31 8.04 -0.37
N ASP A 128 3.48 7.85 0.65
CA ASP A 128 2.84 8.93 1.39
C ASP A 128 3.83 9.70 2.28
N ASP A 129 4.94 9.08 2.68
CA ASP A 129 5.93 9.67 3.58
C ASP A 129 7.35 9.65 3.00
N PRO A 130 8.04 10.80 2.89
CA PRO A 130 9.44 10.85 2.48
C PRO A 130 10.40 10.62 3.65
N LEU A 131 11.60 10.10 3.37
CA LEU A 131 12.70 10.06 4.33
C LEU A 131 13.36 11.45 4.43
N THR A 132 13.38 12.06 5.61
CA THR A 132 14.13 13.29 5.87
C THR A 132 15.62 12.98 6.05
N GLU A 133 16.45 13.56 5.18
CA GLU A 133 17.90 13.45 5.28
C GLU A 133 18.64 14.76 5.04
N ILE A 134 19.86 14.85 5.59
CA ILE A 134 20.80 15.93 5.28
C ILE A 134 21.73 15.47 4.17
N THR A 135 21.66 16.14 3.03
CA THR A 135 22.51 15.89 1.85
C THR A 135 23.52 17.01 1.65
N GLU A 136 24.39 16.86 0.64
CA GLU A 136 25.50 17.81 0.37
C GLU A 136 26.37 18.08 1.61
N ALA A 137 26.46 17.09 2.51
CA ALA A 137 26.95 17.29 3.86
C ALA A 137 28.47 17.54 3.89
N SER A 138 28.86 18.64 4.54
CA SER A 138 30.21 18.92 5.00
C SER A 138 30.27 18.71 6.51
N VAL A 139 31.09 17.75 6.94
CA VAL A 139 31.15 17.30 8.33
C VAL A 139 32.44 17.74 8.99
N THR A 140 32.33 18.32 10.19
CA THR A 140 33.47 18.61 11.07
C THR A 140 33.33 17.81 12.35
N VAL A 141 34.25 16.88 12.61
CA VAL A 141 34.31 16.12 13.88
C VAL A 141 34.97 16.98 14.95
N LEU A 142 34.25 17.23 16.04
CA LEU A 142 34.66 18.08 17.17
C LEU A 142 35.41 17.28 18.26
N GLY A 143 35.29 15.94 18.23
CA GLY A 143 35.89 15.01 19.19
C GLY A 143 34.83 14.10 19.82
N ALA A 144 35.22 13.36 20.86
CA ALA A 144 34.32 12.46 21.55
C ALA A 144 33.26 13.20 22.39
N GLY A 145 32.00 12.82 22.23
CA GLY A 145 30.87 13.23 23.05
C GLY A 145 30.50 12.20 24.12
N THR A 146 29.32 12.38 24.72
CA THR A 146 28.69 11.36 25.56
C THR A 146 27.74 10.56 24.66
N PRO A 147 27.90 9.23 24.53
CA PRO A 147 26.95 8.42 23.78
C PRO A 147 25.52 8.61 24.28
N LEU A 148 24.59 8.80 23.36
CA LEU A 148 23.18 8.97 23.68
C LEU A 148 22.60 7.66 24.20
N THR A 149 21.77 7.74 25.25
CA THR A 149 20.95 6.59 25.68
C THR A 149 19.73 6.52 24.77
N PRO A 150 19.37 5.35 24.21
CA PRO A 150 18.17 5.20 23.39
C PRO A 150 16.89 5.64 24.11
N THR A 151 15.93 6.16 23.34
CA THR A 151 14.60 6.53 23.84
C THR A 151 13.71 5.28 23.90
N GLU A 152 13.00 5.05 25.01
CA GLU A 152 12.03 3.96 25.07
C GLU A 152 10.84 4.23 24.16
N ILE A 153 10.50 3.26 23.33
CA ILE A 153 9.27 3.24 22.54
C ILE A 153 8.63 1.86 22.62
N THR A 154 7.40 1.76 22.15
CA THR A 154 6.73 0.49 21.89
C THR A 154 6.81 0.16 20.40
N ALA A 155 6.62 -1.10 20.02
CA ALA A 155 6.65 -1.46 18.60
C ALA A 155 5.47 -0.84 17.83
N SER A 156 4.33 -0.63 18.49
CA SER A 156 3.19 0.09 17.92
C SER A 156 3.46 1.56 17.60
N ASP A 157 4.48 2.17 18.21
CA ASP A 157 4.89 3.53 17.84
C ASP A 157 5.37 3.63 16.38
N LEU A 158 5.68 2.51 15.71
CA LEU A 158 6.20 2.45 14.35
C LEU A 158 5.24 1.74 13.36
N ASN A 159 3.98 1.53 13.73
CA ASN A 159 3.01 0.79 12.91
C ASN A 159 2.36 1.62 11.78
N SER A 160 2.53 2.94 11.78
CA SER A 160 1.93 3.85 10.80
C SER A 160 2.78 5.09 10.61
N VAL A 161 2.64 5.74 9.45
CA VAL A 161 3.26 7.04 9.16
C VAL A 161 2.94 8.06 10.25
N ALA A 162 1.68 8.16 10.66
CA ALA A 162 1.23 9.15 11.65
C ALA A 162 1.90 9.01 13.02
N THR A 163 2.17 7.78 13.47
CA THR A 163 2.78 7.50 14.79
C THR A 163 4.30 7.45 14.73
N GLY A 164 4.84 6.93 13.63
CA GLY A 164 6.25 6.64 13.42
C GLY A 164 7.11 7.83 13.02
N GLU A 165 6.53 8.84 12.36
CA GLU A 165 7.30 9.94 11.77
C GLU A 165 8.17 10.69 12.79
N LYS A 166 7.64 10.87 14.01
CA LYS A 166 8.39 11.49 15.11
C LYS A 166 9.62 10.70 15.56
N TRP A 167 9.76 9.46 15.14
CA TRP A 167 10.88 8.58 15.48
C TRP A 167 11.91 8.46 14.38
N GLU A 168 11.64 8.98 13.18
CA GLU A 168 12.56 8.92 12.06
C GLU A 168 13.96 9.46 12.43
N GLY A 169 15.00 8.68 12.13
CA GLY A 169 16.39 8.98 12.48
C GLY A 169 16.73 8.94 13.98
N VAL A 170 15.76 8.73 14.87
CA VAL A 170 15.95 8.70 16.33
C VAL A 170 16.53 7.37 16.77
N LEU A 171 17.46 7.42 17.74
CA LEU A 171 17.93 6.23 18.44
C LEU A 171 16.89 5.79 19.49
N VAL A 172 16.28 4.63 19.28
CA VAL A 172 15.20 4.10 20.11
C VAL A 172 15.54 2.73 20.69
N ARG A 173 14.77 2.34 21.71
CA ARG A 173 14.85 1.03 22.37
C ARG A 173 13.45 0.45 22.54
N LEU A 174 13.30 -0.77 22.06
CA LEU A 174 12.21 -1.67 22.36
C LEU A 174 12.62 -2.59 23.50
N THR A 175 11.69 -2.89 24.40
CA THR A 175 11.90 -3.82 25.52
C THR A 175 10.89 -4.95 25.46
N ASN A 176 11.35 -6.16 25.76
CA ASN A 176 10.51 -7.37 25.83
C ASN A 176 9.72 -7.64 24.54
N VAL A 177 10.39 -7.50 23.39
CA VAL A 177 9.81 -7.79 22.07
C VAL A 177 10.23 -9.19 21.61
N ARG A 178 9.33 -9.89 20.96
CA ARG A 178 9.58 -11.23 20.43
C ARG A 178 9.77 -11.19 18.92
N VAL A 179 10.69 -11.99 18.41
CA VAL A 179 10.88 -12.18 16.97
C VAL A 179 9.77 -13.07 16.43
N SER A 180 8.97 -12.57 15.48
CA SER A 180 7.88 -13.32 14.86
C SER A 180 8.39 -14.19 13.73
N THR A 181 8.80 -13.57 12.63
CA THR A 181 9.32 -14.24 11.43
C THR A 181 10.60 -13.56 10.95
N ILE A 182 11.42 -14.29 10.22
CA ILE A 182 12.60 -13.75 9.55
C ILE A 182 12.44 -13.94 8.04
N THR A 183 12.41 -12.82 7.32
CA THR A 183 12.29 -12.79 5.86
C THR A 183 13.58 -12.25 5.23
N GLU A 184 13.79 -12.53 3.95
CA GLU A 184 14.89 -11.95 3.19
C GLU A 184 14.33 -11.23 1.97
N ARG A 185 14.66 -9.94 1.82
CA ARG A 185 14.21 -9.09 0.71
C ARG A 185 15.39 -8.34 0.13
N ASP A 186 15.64 -8.52 -1.16
CA ASP A 186 16.76 -7.88 -1.89
C ASP A 186 18.15 -8.09 -1.25
N GLY A 187 18.36 -9.26 -0.64
CA GLY A 187 19.60 -9.62 0.06
C GLY A 187 19.77 -8.96 1.43
N ARG A 188 18.69 -8.43 2.01
CA ARG A 188 18.63 -7.89 3.38
C ARG A 188 17.75 -8.77 4.24
N LEU A 189 18.21 -9.04 5.45
CA LEU A 189 17.49 -9.84 6.42
C LEU A 189 16.56 -8.93 7.22
N GLU A 190 15.28 -9.23 7.16
CA GLU A 190 14.21 -8.55 7.87
C GLU A 190 13.76 -9.42 9.05
N VAL A 191 14.02 -8.93 10.26
CA VAL A 191 13.57 -9.54 11.50
C VAL A 191 12.25 -8.89 11.89
N ASN A 192 11.14 -9.55 11.59
CA ASN A 192 9.83 -9.08 11.99
C ASN A 192 9.67 -9.30 13.50
N LEU A 193 9.13 -8.28 14.18
CA LEU A 193 8.88 -8.29 15.61
C LEU A 193 7.37 -8.29 15.83
N PHE A 194 6.91 -8.97 16.88
CA PHE A 194 5.57 -8.72 17.40
C PHE A 194 5.46 -7.24 17.74
N GLY A 195 4.38 -6.60 17.28
CA GLY A 195 4.24 -5.15 17.34
C GLY A 195 4.15 -4.43 16.00
N SER A 196 4.10 -5.18 14.89
CA SER A 196 4.14 -4.66 13.52
C SER A 196 5.38 -3.81 13.19
N THR A 197 6.46 -3.94 13.96
CA THR A 197 7.77 -3.33 13.67
C THR A 197 8.72 -4.35 13.07
N LYS A 198 9.67 -3.87 12.26
CA LYS A 198 10.71 -4.68 11.64
C LYS A 198 12.08 -4.16 12.01
N ALA A 199 13.04 -5.05 12.18
CA ALA A 199 14.46 -4.70 12.26
C ALA A 199 15.19 -5.19 11.00
N GLN A 200 16.15 -4.41 10.53
CA GLN A 200 16.93 -4.73 9.32
C GLN A 200 18.42 -4.81 9.62
N ASP A 201 19.12 -5.62 8.81
CA ASP A 201 20.54 -5.91 8.91
C ASP A 201 21.45 -4.91 8.16
N ASP A 202 20.92 -3.75 7.77
CA ASP A 202 21.65 -2.72 7.01
C ASP A 202 22.91 -2.19 7.72
N LEU A 203 22.94 -2.19 9.06
CA LEU A 203 24.09 -1.70 9.83
C LEU A 203 24.90 -2.81 10.52
N MET A 204 24.38 -4.04 10.57
CA MET A 204 25.08 -5.19 11.14
C MET A 204 24.47 -6.52 10.70
N ASP A 205 25.25 -7.59 10.79
CA ASP A 205 24.76 -8.95 10.57
C ASP A 205 23.77 -9.40 11.66
N LEU A 206 22.50 -9.60 11.27
CA LEU A 206 21.43 -10.12 12.14
C LEU A 206 21.17 -11.62 12.00
N SER A 207 21.98 -12.36 11.23
CA SER A 207 21.78 -13.81 10.99
C SER A 207 21.85 -14.70 12.24
N THR A 208 22.30 -14.14 13.36
CA THR A 208 22.33 -14.83 14.67
C THR A 208 21.03 -14.73 15.45
N VAL A 209 20.13 -13.83 15.06
CA VAL A 209 18.77 -13.73 15.61
C VAL A 209 17.93 -14.86 15.01
N THR A 210 17.11 -15.51 15.84
CA THR A 210 16.25 -16.63 15.40
C THR A 210 14.81 -16.35 15.75
N GLU A 211 13.89 -16.86 14.92
CA GLU A 211 12.44 -16.78 15.15
C GLU A 211 12.03 -17.29 16.53
N GLY A 212 11.02 -16.66 17.11
CA GLY A 212 10.45 -16.98 18.42
C GLY A 212 11.26 -16.48 19.63
N VAL A 213 12.48 -15.95 19.45
CA VAL A 213 13.31 -15.49 20.58
C VAL A 213 12.74 -14.23 21.21
N CYS A 214 12.65 -14.25 22.54
CA CYS A 214 12.37 -13.07 23.35
C CYS A 214 13.61 -12.16 23.51
N LEU A 215 13.49 -10.91 23.07
CA LEU A 215 14.50 -9.87 23.23
C LEU A 215 14.09 -8.91 24.35
N SER A 216 14.75 -9.03 25.50
CA SER A 216 14.58 -8.09 26.61
C SER A 216 14.97 -6.65 26.24
N ARG A 217 15.89 -6.50 25.27
CA ARG A 217 16.23 -5.23 24.65
C ARG A 217 16.53 -5.43 23.17
N LEU A 218 15.98 -4.54 22.36
CA LEU A 218 16.45 -4.28 21.01
C LEU A 218 16.58 -2.76 20.82
N SER A 219 17.70 -2.30 20.26
CA SER A 219 17.92 -0.87 20.03
C SER A 219 18.46 -0.61 18.62
N GLY A 220 18.17 0.56 18.09
CA GLY A 220 18.55 0.92 16.73
C GLY A 220 18.13 2.34 16.40
N VAL A 221 18.59 2.82 15.25
CA VAL A 221 18.07 4.07 14.68
C VAL A 221 16.89 3.74 13.77
N VAL A 222 15.81 4.49 13.86
CA VAL A 222 14.65 4.29 12.99
C VAL A 222 14.93 4.89 11.61
N THR A 223 14.49 4.22 10.56
CA THR A 223 14.48 4.73 9.19
C THR A 223 13.12 4.46 8.57
N TYR A 224 12.73 5.28 7.60
CA TYR A 224 11.57 5.01 6.76
C TYR A 224 12.00 4.61 5.35
N PHE A 225 11.51 3.46 4.88
CA PHE A 225 11.70 3.03 3.49
C PHE A 225 10.62 2.06 3.03
N PHE A 226 9.49 2.56 2.50
CA PHE A 226 8.21 1.82 2.35
C PHE A 226 7.50 1.51 3.68
N ASP A 227 8.26 1.36 4.75
CA ASP A 227 7.81 1.02 6.11
C ASP A 227 8.85 1.54 7.12
N TYR A 228 8.52 1.55 8.41
CA TYR A 228 9.51 1.87 9.44
C TYR A 228 10.34 0.65 9.81
N TYR A 229 11.67 0.84 9.82
CA TYR A 229 12.61 -0.18 10.25
C TYR A 229 13.49 0.32 11.37
N LEU A 230 13.78 -0.58 12.30
CA LEU A 230 14.79 -0.40 13.31
C LEU A 230 16.14 -0.91 12.79
N LEU A 231 17.06 0.01 12.50
CA LEU A 231 18.42 -0.32 12.06
C LEU A 231 19.29 -0.63 13.28
N VAL A 232 19.53 -1.92 13.54
CA VAL A 232 20.33 -2.38 14.66
C VAL A 232 21.80 -2.07 14.40
N ARG A 233 22.45 -1.33 15.29
CA ARG A 233 23.78 -0.77 14.99
C ARG A 233 24.92 -1.71 15.32
N SER A 234 24.70 -2.60 16.29
CA SER A 234 25.73 -3.46 16.85
C SER A 234 25.16 -4.60 17.69
N ALA A 235 25.94 -5.65 17.92
CA ALA A 235 25.55 -6.75 18.81
C ALA A 235 25.26 -6.29 20.26
N SER A 236 25.76 -5.11 20.69
CA SER A 236 25.41 -4.56 22.01
C SER A 236 24.00 -3.99 22.08
N ASP A 237 23.36 -3.75 20.95
CA ASP A 237 21.98 -3.27 20.89
C ASP A 237 20.95 -4.40 21.02
N ILE A 238 21.39 -5.65 21.07
CA ILE A 238 20.52 -6.83 21.21
C ILE A 238 20.79 -7.47 22.58
N GLU A 239 19.72 -7.73 23.34
CA GLU A 239 19.78 -8.51 24.58
C GLU A 239 18.66 -9.54 24.61
N ILE A 240 19.04 -10.81 24.43
CA ILE A 240 18.12 -11.94 24.60
C ILE A 240 17.70 -12.00 26.07
N ALA A 241 16.40 -12.15 26.32
CA ALA A 241 15.87 -12.22 27.68
C ALA A 241 16.41 -13.44 28.45
N ALA A 242 16.64 -13.26 29.75
CA ALA A 242 17.06 -14.36 30.62
C ALA A 242 15.93 -15.35 30.91
N ASN A 243 14.68 -14.86 30.93
CA ASN A 243 13.48 -15.69 30.99
C ASN A 243 12.62 -15.38 29.76
N ASP A 244 12.24 -16.42 29.03
CA ASP A 244 11.43 -16.24 27.81
C ASP A 244 10.05 -15.62 28.10
N SER A 245 9.53 -15.85 29.31
CA SER A 245 8.28 -15.28 29.82
C SER A 245 8.33 -13.78 30.12
N ASP A 246 9.48 -13.13 29.93
CA ASP A 246 9.61 -11.68 30.08
C ASP A 246 8.99 -10.95 28.86
N CYS A 247 8.90 -11.63 27.71
CA CYS A 247 8.06 -11.22 26.58
C CYS A 247 6.67 -11.83 26.75
N ALA A 248 5.65 -11.18 26.19
CA ALA A 248 4.37 -11.84 25.96
C ALA A 248 4.62 -13.17 25.22
N GLU A 249 3.93 -14.23 25.66
CA GLU A 249 3.86 -15.46 24.87
C GLU A 249 3.22 -15.11 23.52
N ILE A 250 3.57 -15.81 22.45
CA ILE A 250 2.80 -15.73 21.21
C ILE A 250 1.47 -16.44 21.52
N VAL A 251 0.52 -15.69 22.05
CA VAL A 251 -0.85 -16.12 22.21
C VAL A 251 -1.66 -15.41 21.14
N ASP A 252 -2.59 -16.13 20.53
CA ASP A 252 -3.60 -15.49 19.69
C ASP A 252 -4.32 -14.42 20.54
N GLU A 253 -4.59 -13.27 19.95
CA GLU A 253 -5.26 -12.16 20.61
C GLU A 253 -6.61 -12.61 21.22
N ILE A 254 -6.86 -12.26 22.47
CA ILE A 254 -8.17 -12.49 23.09
C ILE A 254 -9.04 -11.27 22.78
N CYS A 255 -9.84 -11.41 21.74
CA CYS A 255 -10.59 -10.33 21.11
C CYS A 255 -11.70 -9.63 21.94
N ASP A 256 -11.75 -9.78 23.27
CA ASP A 256 -12.81 -9.23 24.14
C ASP A 256 -12.37 -8.80 25.55
N ASN A 257 -11.07 -8.53 25.76
CA ASN A 257 -10.52 -8.28 27.09
C ASN A 257 -9.82 -6.92 27.29
N GLU A 258 -9.80 -6.05 26.28
CA GLU A 258 -9.16 -4.72 26.25
C GLU A 258 -7.64 -4.77 26.52
N ILE A 259 -6.98 -5.89 26.21
CA ILE A 259 -5.55 -6.11 26.41
C ILE A 259 -4.95 -6.63 25.11
N ASP A 260 -3.86 -6.01 24.69
CA ASP A 260 -2.99 -6.47 23.61
C ASP A 260 -2.24 -7.73 24.10
N ASP A 261 -2.88 -8.89 23.94
CA ASP A 261 -2.41 -10.18 24.44
C ASP A 261 -1.25 -10.73 23.62
N ASP A 262 -1.25 -10.47 22.30
CA ASP A 262 -0.17 -10.89 21.41
C ASP A 262 1.00 -9.88 21.35
N GLY A 263 0.81 -8.71 21.96
CA GLY A 263 1.80 -7.65 22.09
C GLY A 263 2.06 -6.89 20.78
N ASN A 264 1.14 -6.98 19.81
CA ASN A 264 1.27 -6.38 18.50
C ASN A 264 0.90 -4.89 18.43
N GLY A 265 0.42 -4.33 19.54
CA GLY A 265 0.06 -2.93 19.67
C GLY A 265 -1.41 -2.61 19.45
N PHE A 266 -2.20 -3.61 19.11
CA PHE A 266 -3.63 -3.51 18.89
C PHE A 266 -4.36 -4.32 19.95
N THR A 267 -5.52 -3.84 20.38
CA THR A 267 -6.31 -4.49 21.43
C THR A 267 -7.63 -4.93 20.83
N ASP A 268 -8.07 -6.14 21.14
CA ASP A 268 -9.37 -6.66 20.74
C ASP A 268 -9.64 -6.53 19.22
N CYS A 269 -10.71 -5.85 18.83
CA CYS A 269 -11.17 -5.73 17.46
C CYS A 269 -10.35 -4.75 16.62
N ASP A 270 -9.46 -3.98 17.24
CA ASP A 270 -8.48 -3.19 16.53
C ASP A 270 -7.31 -4.10 16.05
N ASP A 271 -7.21 -5.32 16.58
CA ASP A 271 -6.21 -6.31 16.19
C ASP A 271 -6.68 -7.11 14.95
N PHE A 272 -5.83 -7.14 13.91
CA PHE A 272 -6.10 -7.90 12.70
C PHE A 272 -6.25 -9.41 12.95
N ALA A 273 -5.58 -9.96 13.97
CA ALA A 273 -5.74 -11.35 14.40
C ALA A 273 -7.19 -11.67 14.86
N CYS A 274 -7.97 -10.64 15.21
CA CYS A 274 -9.37 -10.75 15.58
C CYS A 274 -10.35 -10.66 14.41
N THR A 275 -9.87 -10.56 13.17
CA THR A 275 -10.71 -10.54 11.98
C THR A 275 -11.58 -11.81 11.91
N GLY A 276 -12.89 -11.64 11.89
CA GLY A 276 -13.86 -12.75 11.85
C GLY A 276 -14.08 -13.45 13.21
N ASN A 277 -13.49 -12.96 14.30
CA ASN A 277 -13.79 -13.44 15.64
C ASN A 277 -15.21 -13.01 16.05
N ALA A 278 -15.99 -13.91 16.67
CA ALA A 278 -17.35 -13.61 17.12
C ALA A 278 -17.44 -12.50 18.20
N ALA A 279 -16.34 -12.23 18.89
CA ALA A 279 -16.20 -11.08 19.80
C ALA A 279 -16.07 -9.74 19.07
N CYS A 280 -15.64 -9.78 17.81
CA CYS A 280 -15.51 -8.65 16.90
C CYS A 280 -16.53 -8.78 15.79
N PRO A 281 -17.83 -8.57 16.09
CA PRO A 281 -18.79 -8.43 15.02
C PRO A 281 -18.31 -7.28 14.16
N SER A 282 -18.24 -7.51 12.84
CA SER A 282 -18.00 -6.44 11.89
C SER A 282 -18.89 -5.27 12.27
N LYS A 283 -18.26 -4.13 12.59
CA LYS A 283 -18.98 -2.87 12.53
C LYS A 283 -19.58 -2.83 11.12
N SER A 284 -20.88 -2.58 11.03
CA SER A 284 -21.64 -2.82 9.81
C SER A 284 -22.60 -1.68 9.61
N GLU A 285 -22.54 -1.09 8.42
CA GLU A 285 -23.38 0.00 8.00
C GLU A 285 -24.31 -0.51 6.88
N ASN A 286 -25.28 -1.34 7.25
CA ASN A 286 -26.08 -2.09 6.27
C ASN A 286 -27.58 -2.18 6.59
N THR A 287 -28.07 -1.20 7.34
CA THR A 287 -29.50 -1.08 7.69
C THR A 287 -29.96 0.36 7.52
N ASP A 288 -31.25 0.60 7.30
CA ASP A 288 -31.81 1.96 7.18
C ASP A 288 -31.47 2.87 8.38
N GLU A 289 -31.36 2.32 9.58
CA GLU A 289 -30.98 3.10 10.76
C GLU A 289 -29.51 3.50 10.79
N LEU A 290 -28.63 2.76 10.10
CA LEU A 290 -27.19 2.98 10.09
C LEU A 290 -26.75 3.74 8.84
N CYS A 291 -27.41 3.52 7.71
CA CYS A 291 -27.15 4.20 6.44
C CYS A 291 -27.90 5.53 6.27
N GLY A 292 -28.32 6.15 7.37
CA GLY A 292 -29.09 7.41 7.33
C GLY A 292 -28.98 8.22 8.61
N ASP A 293 -27.96 7.97 9.42
CA ASP A 293 -27.75 8.65 10.70
C ASP A 293 -26.55 9.61 10.72
N THR A 294 -25.85 9.76 9.59
CA THR A 294 -24.70 10.67 9.38
C THR A 294 -23.47 10.29 10.21
N ILE A 295 -23.39 9.02 10.60
CA ILE A 295 -22.28 8.46 11.37
C ILE A 295 -21.64 7.34 10.56
N ASP A 296 -20.32 7.36 10.50
CA ASP A 296 -19.49 6.27 9.99
C ASP A 296 -19.53 5.14 11.02
N ASN A 297 -20.51 4.25 10.86
CA ASN A 297 -20.86 3.20 11.80
C ASN A 297 -19.96 1.97 11.64
N ASP A 298 -19.30 1.81 10.48
CA ASP A 298 -18.30 0.76 10.25
C ASP A 298 -16.83 1.22 10.33
N GLU A 299 -16.62 2.53 10.45
CA GLU A 299 -15.34 3.23 10.63
C GLU A 299 -14.38 3.12 9.44
N ASP A 300 -14.91 2.97 8.22
CA ASP A 300 -14.12 2.90 6.98
C ASP A 300 -13.81 4.27 6.35
N GLY A 301 -14.36 5.34 6.93
CA GLY A 301 -14.16 6.74 6.52
C GLY A 301 -15.25 7.29 5.59
N LEU A 302 -16.25 6.48 5.26
CA LEU A 302 -17.43 6.87 4.50
C LEU A 302 -18.66 6.88 5.43
N THR A 303 -19.73 7.56 5.02
CA THR A 303 -20.93 7.71 5.86
C THR A 303 -22.17 7.58 5.02
N ASP A 304 -23.17 6.89 5.56
CA ASP A 304 -24.47 6.67 4.96
C ASP A 304 -24.34 6.20 3.50
N CYS A 305 -25.01 6.88 2.56
CA CYS A 305 -25.06 6.45 1.17
C CYS A 305 -23.81 6.76 0.36
N GLU A 306 -22.79 7.37 0.97
CA GLU A 306 -21.44 7.41 0.42
C GLU A 306 -20.64 6.14 0.75
N ASP A 307 -21.14 5.30 1.66
CA ASP A 307 -20.49 4.06 2.10
C ASP A 307 -20.92 2.86 1.22
N PRO A 308 -19.96 2.17 0.55
CA PRO A 308 -20.18 0.93 -0.18
C PRO A 308 -20.94 -0.16 0.57
N SER A 309 -20.81 -0.22 1.91
CA SER A 309 -21.50 -1.16 2.80
C SER A 309 -23.03 -0.99 2.79
N CYS A 310 -23.52 0.20 2.43
CA CYS A 310 -24.95 0.50 2.34
C CYS A 310 -25.60 -0.03 1.04
N PHE A 311 -24.81 -0.43 0.04
CA PHE A 311 -25.33 -0.88 -1.25
C PHE A 311 -25.60 -2.40 -1.31
N GLY A 312 -26.50 -2.82 -2.20
CA GLY A 312 -26.77 -4.25 -2.47
C GLY A 312 -27.66 -4.95 -1.43
N HIS A 313 -28.20 -4.23 -0.45
CA HIS A 313 -29.14 -4.77 0.53
C HIS A 313 -30.60 -4.62 0.05
N PRO A 314 -31.35 -5.72 -0.18
CA PRO A 314 -32.69 -5.67 -0.79
C PRO A 314 -33.78 -5.03 0.08
N ASP A 315 -33.49 -4.80 1.36
CA ASP A 315 -34.41 -4.20 2.33
C ASP A 315 -33.99 -2.76 2.72
N LEU A 316 -32.95 -2.19 2.09
CA LEU A 316 -32.45 -0.84 2.37
C LEU A 316 -33.19 0.19 1.49
N THR A 317 -33.74 1.21 2.12
CA THR A 317 -34.50 2.30 1.48
C THR A 317 -33.93 3.69 1.75
N ALA A 318 -32.94 3.79 2.65
CA ALA A 318 -32.26 5.04 2.95
C ALA A 318 -31.41 5.56 1.77
N CYS A 319 -30.81 4.66 1.00
CA CYS A 319 -29.91 4.96 -0.11
C CYS A 319 -30.54 4.69 -1.47
N VAL A 320 -31.78 5.12 -1.66
CA VAL A 320 -32.48 5.02 -2.95
C VAL A 320 -33.15 6.34 -3.25
N GLU A 321 -32.81 6.94 -4.39
CA GLU A 321 -33.51 8.13 -4.89
C GLU A 321 -34.97 7.78 -5.23
N THR A 322 -35.88 8.09 -4.31
CA THR A 322 -37.30 7.73 -4.44
C THR A 322 -38.12 8.76 -5.23
N ASN A 323 -37.57 9.95 -5.51
CA ASN A 323 -38.28 11.03 -6.19
C ASN A 323 -37.44 11.70 -7.28
N CYS A 324 -37.43 11.06 -8.44
CA CYS A 324 -36.65 11.45 -9.61
C CYS A 324 -37.06 12.75 -10.33
N THR A 325 -37.82 13.67 -9.69
CA THR A 325 -38.34 14.90 -10.33
C THR A 325 -38.43 16.13 -9.44
N ASP A 326 -37.97 16.06 -8.19
CA ASP A 326 -38.16 17.14 -7.21
C ASP A 326 -36.92 18.01 -6.96
N THR A 327 -35.83 17.75 -7.66
CA THR A 327 -34.54 18.47 -7.61
C THR A 327 -33.86 18.39 -6.24
N ILE A 328 -34.20 17.38 -5.46
CA ILE A 328 -33.64 17.11 -4.15
C ILE A 328 -32.92 15.77 -4.23
N ASP A 329 -31.76 15.71 -3.59
CA ASP A 329 -31.00 14.50 -3.35
C ASP A 329 -31.64 13.79 -2.13
N ASN A 330 -32.52 12.82 -2.39
CA ASN A 330 -33.36 12.16 -1.38
C ASN A 330 -32.61 11.03 -0.68
N ASP A 331 -31.51 10.56 -1.26
CA ASP A 331 -30.68 9.48 -0.72
C ASP A 331 -29.31 9.96 -0.21
N GLY A 332 -28.92 11.20 -0.52
CA GLY A 332 -27.74 11.86 0.01
C GLY A 332 -26.43 11.50 -0.69
N ASN A 333 -26.47 10.86 -1.87
CA ASN A 333 -25.29 10.43 -2.64
C ASN A 333 -24.66 11.56 -3.51
N GLY A 334 -25.21 12.78 -3.42
CA GLY A 334 -24.74 13.95 -4.15
C GLY A 334 -25.32 14.15 -5.55
N TYR A 335 -26.15 13.22 -6.03
CA TYR A 335 -26.86 13.31 -7.31
C TYR A 335 -28.34 13.64 -7.08
N THR A 336 -29.01 14.19 -8.09
CA THR A 336 -30.43 14.60 -7.98
C THR A 336 -31.21 14.20 -9.21
N ASP A 337 -32.44 13.74 -9.02
CA ASP A 337 -33.36 13.39 -10.10
C ASP A 337 -32.71 12.44 -11.13
N CYS A 338 -32.81 12.74 -12.42
CA CYS A 338 -32.26 11.91 -13.51
C CYS A 338 -30.73 11.98 -13.65
N GLU A 339 -30.06 12.81 -12.86
CA GLU A 339 -28.60 12.72 -12.73
C GLU A 339 -28.20 11.62 -11.73
N ASP A 340 -29.18 11.04 -11.01
CA ASP A 340 -29.01 9.92 -10.09
C ASP A 340 -29.19 8.56 -10.80
N TYR A 341 -28.29 7.61 -10.55
CA TYR A 341 -28.34 6.27 -11.13
C TYR A 341 -29.58 5.47 -10.70
N ASP A 342 -30.06 5.66 -9.48
CA ASP A 342 -31.24 4.97 -8.96
C ASP A 342 -32.53 5.37 -9.69
N CYS A 343 -32.49 6.52 -10.37
CA CYS A 343 -33.54 7.02 -11.24
C CYS A 343 -33.48 6.49 -12.69
N GLY A 344 -32.50 5.65 -13.05
CA GLY A 344 -32.32 5.16 -14.42
C GLY A 344 -33.52 4.41 -15.00
N ASN A 345 -34.41 3.87 -14.16
CA ASN A 345 -35.65 3.22 -14.58
C ASN A 345 -36.92 4.08 -14.37
N ASP A 346 -36.80 5.30 -13.85
CA ASP A 346 -37.96 6.16 -13.64
C ASP A 346 -38.48 6.70 -15.00
N PRO A 347 -39.78 6.55 -15.30
CA PRO A 347 -40.37 7.08 -16.54
C PRO A 347 -40.21 8.59 -16.74
N ALA A 348 -39.90 9.36 -15.70
CA ALA A 348 -39.57 10.78 -15.80
C ALA A 348 -38.17 11.05 -16.35
N CYS A 349 -37.26 10.07 -16.25
CA CYS A 349 -35.90 10.07 -16.76
C CYS A 349 -35.75 9.36 -18.11
N ALA A 350 -36.88 9.09 -18.76
CA ALA A 350 -37.02 8.55 -20.11
C ALA A 350 -36.25 9.31 -21.24
N GLY A 351 -35.68 10.48 -20.97
CA GLY A 351 -34.82 11.22 -21.91
C GLY A 351 -33.37 11.28 -21.44
N SER A 352 -32.94 10.29 -20.65
CA SER A 352 -31.61 10.16 -20.04
C SER A 352 -31.08 8.73 -20.17
N PHE A 353 -31.79 7.87 -20.90
CA PHE A 353 -31.42 6.49 -21.16
C PHE A 353 -31.99 6.03 -22.50
N GLU A 354 -31.20 5.34 -23.31
CA GLU A 354 -31.65 4.78 -24.59
C GLU A 354 -32.69 3.68 -24.34
N GLN A 355 -33.95 3.95 -24.72
CA GLN A 355 -35.07 3.05 -24.41
C GLN A 355 -35.22 1.91 -25.41
N ASN A 356 -34.70 2.09 -26.63
CA ASN A 356 -34.89 1.12 -27.68
C ASN A 356 -33.64 1.00 -28.54
N CYS A 357 -32.81 0.05 -28.14
CA CYS A 357 -31.53 -0.25 -28.75
C CYS A 357 -31.57 -0.79 -30.20
N THR A 358 -32.70 -0.70 -30.92
CA THR A 358 -32.86 -1.29 -32.26
C THR A 358 -33.75 -0.51 -33.24
N ASP A 359 -34.20 0.71 -32.92
CA ASP A 359 -35.15 1.44 -33.77
C ASP A 359 -34.56 2.57 -34.62
N GLY A 360 -33.25 2.80 -34.50
CA GLY A 360 -32.53 3.82 -35.27
C GLY A 360 -32.81 5.24 -34.81
N ALA A 361 -33.32 5.42 -33.59
CA ALA A 361 -33.47 6.70 -32.92
C ALA A 361 -32.42 6.86 -31.79
N ASP A 362 -32.23 8.13 -31.43
CA ASP A 362 -31.46 8.60 -30.28
C ASP A 362 -32.54 8.99 -29.25
N ASP A 363 -32.96 8.04 -28.43
CA ASP A 363 -34.12 8.17 -27.54
C ASP A 363 -33.79 9.02 -26.29
N ASP A 364 -32.50 9.18 -25.97
CA ASP A 364 -32.01 9.97 -24.83
C ASP A 364 -31.41 11.33 -25.23
N GLY A 365 -31.08 11.53 -26.51
CA GLY A 365 -30.59 12.78 -27.07
C GLY A 365 -29.09 13.03 -26.88
N ASP A 366 -28.30 12.01 -26.54
CA ASP A 366 -26.86 12.11 -26.28
C ASP A 366 -25.99 11.99 -27.55
N THR A 367 -26.65 11.76 -28.70
CA THR A 367 -26.13 11.59 -30.07
C THR A 367 -25.63 10.20 -30.45
N PHE A 368 -25.61 9.27 -29.50
CA PHE A 368 -25.46 7.85 -29.79
C PHE A 368 -26.85 7.23 -30.07
N ILE A 369 -26.85 6.10 -30.77
CA ILE A 369 -28.07 5.49 -31.33
C ILE A 369 -27.92 3.98 -31.23
N ASP A 370 -28.96 3.31 -30.78
CA ASP A 370 -29.04 1.84 -30.72
C ASP A 370 -27.81 1.23 -30.01
N CYS A 371 -27.23 0.15 -30.54
CA CYS A 371 -26.06 -0.52 -29.97
C CYS A 371 -24.75 0.28 -30.02
N ASN A 372 -24.75 1.47 -30.65
CA ASN A 372 -23.64 2.40 -30.50
C ASN A 372 -23.76 3.27 -29.24
N ASP A 373 -24.87 3.16 -28.53
CA ASP A 373 -25.15 3.81 -27.26
C ASP A 373 -24.62 2.98 -26.09
N PHE A 374 -23.97 3.64 -25.12
CA PHE A 374 -23.44 2.97 -23.93
C PHE A 374 -24.55 2.41 -23.05
N ASP A 375 -25.72 3.02 -23.07
CA ASP A 375 -26.90 2.58 -22.31
C ASP A 375 -27.46 1.25 -22.82
N CYS A 376 -27.10 0.88 -24.06
CA CYS A 376 -27.49 -0.36 -24.72
C CYS A 376 -26.51 -1.52 -24.58
N LYS A 377 -25.37 -1.31 -23.90
CA LYS A 377 -24.29 -2.30 -23.75
C LYS A 377 -24.76 -3.70 -23.31
N ASP A 378 -25.75 -3.77 -22.42
CA ASP A 378 -26.23 -5.04 -21.86
C ASP A 378 -27.52 -5.55 -22.58
N ASP A 379 -28.00 -4.85 -23.61
CA ASP A 379 -29.18 -5.29 -24.37
C ASP A 379 -28.85 -6.54 -25.21
N PRO A 380 -29.63 -7.63 -25.12
CA PRO A 380 -29.39 -8.83 -25.92
C PRO A 380 -29.39 -8.65 -27.45
N ALA A 381 -29.95 -7.55 -27.95
CA ALA A 381 -29.90 -7.18 -29.36
C ALA A 381 -28.54 -6.58 -29.75
N CYS A 382 -27.78 -6.08 -28.77
CA CYS A 382 -26.48 -5.46 -28.91
C CYS A 382 -25.33 -6.42 -28.57
N ILE A 383 -25.55 -7.73 -28.77
CA ILE A 383 -24.55 -8.77 -28.56
C ILE A 383 -24.32 -9.51 -29.88
N GLU A 384 -23.09 -9.48 -30.38
CA GLU A 384 -22.73 -10.15 -31.63
C GLU A 384 -23.01 -11.66 -31.54
N SER A 385 -23.97 -12.12 -32.35
CA SER A 385 -24.47 -13.50 -32.25
C SER A 385 -23.68 -14.50 -33.10
N ASN A 386 -22.88 -14.02 -34.07
CA ASN A 386 -22.13 -14.87 -34.98
C ASN A 386 -20.76 -14.30 -35.37
N CYS A 387 -19.75 -14.70 -34.61
CA CYS A 387 -18.38 -14.21 -34.73
C CYS A 387 -17.59 -14.66 -35.98
N THR A 388 -18.23 -15.21 -37.02
CA THR A 388 -17.53 -15.77 -38.20
C THR A 388 -18.24 -15.60 -39.55
N ASP A 389 -19.36 -14.89 -39.62
CA ASP A 389 -20.14 -14.80 -40.86
C ASP A 389 -19.84 -13.58 -41.74
N GLY A 390 -18.97 -12.68 -41.27
CA GLY A 390 -18.57 -11.48 -41.99
C GLY A 390 -19.63 -10.38 -41.96
N THR A 391 -20.56 -10.43 -41.00
CA THR A 391 -21.64 -9.48 -40.80
C THR A 391 -21.58 -8.96 -39.37
N ASP A 392 -21.97 -7.70 -39.21
CA ASP A 392 -22.25 -7.01 -37.95
C ASP A 392 -23.71 -7.33 -37.57
N ASN A 393 -23.94 -8.25 -36.63
CA ASN A 393 -25.25 -8.77 -36.27
C ASN A 393 -25.94 -7.95 -35.18
N ASP A 394 -25.19 -7.17 -34.41
CA ASP A 394 -25.70 -6.29 -33.35
C ASP A 394 -25.80 -4.81 -33.80
N GLY A 395 -25.08 -4.42 -34.84
CA GLY A 395 -25.15 -3.09 -35.44
C GLY A 395 -24.24 -2.05 -34.78
N ASP A 396 -23.24 -2.47 -34.00
CA ASP A 396 -22.29 -1.57 -33.32
C ASP A 396 -21.13 -1.11 -34.23
N GLY A 397 -21.08 -1.64 -35.46
CA GLY A 397 -20.11 -1.29 -36.48
C GLY A 397 -18.84 -2.16 -36.50
N PHE A 398 -18.73 -3.13 -35.59
CA PHE A 398 -17.68 -4.14 -35.59
C PHE A 398 -18.20 -5.46 -36.20
N ILE A 399 -17.27 -6.32 -36.64
CA ILE A 399 -17.61 -7.54 -37.39
C ILE A 399 -16.73 -8.68 -36.89
N ASP A 400 -17.34 -9.83 -36.61
CA ASP A 400 -16.66 -11.07 -36.25
C ASP A 400 -15.63 -10.86 -35.12
N CYS A 401 -14.39 -11.35 -35.27
CA CYS A 401 -13.34 -11.23 -34.25
C CYS A 401 -12.73 -9.83 -34.08
N LEU A 402 -13.23 -8.84 -34.82
CA LEU A 402 -12.94 -7.42 -34.56
C LEU A 402 -13.96 -6.81 -33.61
N ASP A 403 -15.06 -7.51 -33.36
CA ASP A 403 -16.08 -7.20 -32.38
C ASP A 403 -15.62 -7.56 -30.97
N PHE A 404 -15.87 -6.68 -30.00
CA PHE A 404 -15.50 -6.89 -28.60
C PHE A 404 -16.29 -8.05 -27.98
N ASP A 405 -17.55 -8.24 -28.38
CA ASP A 405 -18.41 -9.30 -27.88
C ASP A 405 -17.90 -10.67 -28.28
N CYS A 406 -17.27 -10.76 -29.44
CA CYS A 406 -16.62 -11.97 -29.95
C CYS A 406 -15.18 -12.16 -29.48
N LEU A 407 -14.49 -11.06 -29.19
CA LEU A 407 -13.04 -11.00 -28.98
C LEU A 407 -12.55 -12.01 -27.93
N TYR A 408 -13.32 -12.20 -26.86
CA TYR A 408 -12.96 -13.07 -25.74
C TYR A 408 -13.88 -14.27 -25.53
N THR A 409 -15.04 -14.30 -26.19
CA THR A 409 -16.11 -15.28 -25.90
C THR A 409 -16.23 -16.39 -26.95
N ASP A 410 -15.74 -16.18 -28.18
CA ASP A 410 -15.82 -17.18 -29.25
C ASP A 410 -14.46 -17.80 -29.58
N ALA A 411 -14.41 -19.14 -29.55
CA ALA A 411 -13.22 -19.93 -29.85
C ALA A 411 -12.72 -19.74 -31.29
N ALA A 412 -13.58 -19.32 -32.22
CA ALA A 412 -13.19 -18.97 -33.59
C ALA A 412 -12.24 -17.77 -33.64
N CYS A 413 -12.24 -16.93 -32.59
CA CYS A 413 -11.38 -15.77 -32.46
C CYS A 413 -10.05 -16.04 -31.74
N ALA A 414 -9.76 -17.31 -31.44
CA ALA A 414 -8.58 -17.72 -30.66
C ALA A 414 -7.25 -17.74 -31.45
N GLU A 415 -7.26 -17.57 -32.78
CA GLU A 415 -6.01 -17.60 -33.56
C GLU A 415 -5.10 -16.42 -33.16
N GLY A 416 -3.97 -16.72 -32.53
CA GLY A 416 -3.02 -15.72 -32.04
C GLY A 416 -3.47 -14.97 -30.79
N LYS A 417 -4.38 -15.55 -29.99
CA LYS A 417 -4.88 -14.96 -28.73
C LYS A 417 -4.86 -15.96 -27.58
N GLU A 418 -4.74 -15.44 -26.36
CA GLU A 418 -4.75 -16.21 -25.12
C GLU A 418 -6.15 -16.33 -24.53
N ILE A 419 -7.05 -17.05 -25.22
CA ILE A 419 -8.47 -17.17 -24.80
C ILE A 419 -8.97 -18.62 -24.73
N THR A 420 -8.08 -19.60 -24.65
CA THR A 420 -8.47 -21.02 -24.53
C THR A 420 -7.63 -21.71 -23.47
N ASP A 421 -8.13 -22.78 -22.83
CA ASP A 421 -7.34 -23.57 -21.87
C ASP A 421 -5.96 -23.97 -22.41
N ALA A 422 -5.87 -24.28 -23.71
CA ALA A 422 -4.61 -24.69 -24.32
C ALA A 422 -3.60 -23.55 -24.43
N THR A 423 -4.07 -22.34 -24.78
CA THR A 423 -3.20 -21.15 -24.91
C THR A 423 -2.97 -20.46 -23.56
N CYS A 424 -3.81 -20.70 -22.57
CA CYS A 424 -3.68 -20.17 -21.22
C CYS A 424 -2.92 -21.10 -20.26
N SER A 425 -2.25 -22.14 -20.75
CA SER A 425 -1.46 -23.07 -19.93
C SER A 425 -0.23 -23.65 -20.64
N ASP A 426 0.18 -23.07 -21.76
CA ASP A 426 1.30 -23.57 -22.57
C ASP A 426 2.63 -22.81 -22.37
N GLY A 427 2.63 -21.74 -21.56
CA GLY A 427 3.82 -20.96 -21.24
C GLY A 427 4.29 -20.06 -22.36
N VAL A 428 3.45 -19.73 -23.34
CA VAL A 428 3.80 -18.92 -24.50
C VAL A 428 2.85 -17.73 -24.63
N ASP A 429 3.43 -16.53 -24.74
CA ASP A 429 2.76 -15.26 -25.03
C ASP A 429 2.21 -15.25 -26.48
N GLN A 430 0.92 -15.53 -26.66
CA GLN A 430 0.33 -15.74 -27.99
C GLN A 430 -0.01 -14.46 -28.74
N ASP A 431 -0.36 -13.40 -28.02
CA ASP A 431 -0.72 -12.10 -28.60
C ASP A 431 0.44 -11.09 -28.57
N GLY A 432 1.53 -11.42 -27.88
CA GLY A 432 2.77 -10.65 -27.81
C GLY A 432 2.71 -9.46 -26.86
N ASN A 433 1.78 -9.44 -25.91
CA ASN A 433 1.55 -8.33 -24.99
C ASN A 433 2.48 -8.35 -23.75
N GLY A 434 3.28 -9.42 -23.57
CA GLY A 434 4.24 -9.60 -22.48
C GLY A 434 3.71 -10.35 -21.26
N PHE A 435 2.42 -10.73 -21.27
CA PHE A 435 1.80 -11.61 -20.29
C PHE A 435 1.70 -13.02 -20.88
N ILE A 436 1.66 -14.03 -20.00
CA ILE A 436 1.55 -15.43 -20.41
C ILE A 436 0.56 -16.14 -19.51
N ASP A 437 -0.21 -17.04 -20.10
CA ASP A 437 -1.12 -17.95 -19.41
C ASP A 437 -2.12 -17.18 -18.52
N CYS A 438 -2.44 -17.68 -17.33
CA CYS A 438 -3.41 -17.07 -16.42
C CYS A 438 -3.03 -15.67 -15.87
N ARG A 439 -1.81 -15.21 -16.14
CA ARG A 439 -1.40 -13.82 -15.86
C ARG A 439 -1.78 -12.86 -16.98
N ASP A 440 -2.25 -13.38 -18.11
CA ASP A 440 -2.81 -12.59 -19.19
C ASP A 440 -4.29 -12.28 -18.92
N PHE A 441 -4.65 -11.01 -19.12
CA PHE A 441 -6.01 -10.52 -18.92
C PHE A 441 -7.02 -11.22 -19.85
N SER A 442 -6.61 -11.57 -21.06
CA SER A 442 -7.42 -12.31 -22.03
C SER A 442 -7.82 -13.69 -21.50
N CYS A 443 -6.91 -14.35 -20.79
CA CYS A 443 -7.20 -15.64 -20.12
C CYS A 443 -8.17 -15.48 -18.97
N GLN A 444 -8.05 -14.39 -18.19
CA GLN A 444 -8.94 -14.13 -17.05
C GLN A 444 -10.36 -13.77 -17.49
N LYS A 445 -10.48 -13.04 -18.61
CA LYS A 445 -11.77 -12.56 -19.14
C LYS A 445 -12.47 -13.54 -20.07
N SER A 446 -11.76 -14.51 -20.65
CA SER A 446 -12.41 -15.47 -21.53
C SER A 446 -13.23 -16.51 -20.76
N PRO A 447 -14.54 -16.65 -21.03
CA PRO A 447 -15.36 -17.71 -20.45
C PRO A 447 -14.99 -19.12 -20.96
N LEU A 448 -14.13 -19.22 -21.98
CA LEU A 448 -13.63 -20.47 -22.53
C LEU A 448 -12.45 -21.04 -21.72
N VAL A 449 -11.93 -20.26 -20.77
CA VAL A 449 -10.77 -20.60 -19.94
C VAL A 449 -11.23 -21.04 -18.55
N THR A 450 -10.94 -22.31 -18.27
CA THR A 450 -11.27 -23.04 -17.03
C THR A 450 -10.02 -23.47 -16.27
N VAL A 451 -8.85 -23.40 -16.88
CA VAL A 451 -7.56 -23.74 -16.27
C VAL A 451 -7.07 -22.71 -15.26
N CYS A 452 -7.52 -21.46 -15.36
CA CYS A 452 -7.14 -20.36 -14.47
C CYS A 452 -8.02 -20.26 -13.23
N GLU A 453 -7.44 -19.70 -12.17
CA GLU A 453 -8.08 -19.55 -10.87
C GLU A 453 -9.36 -18.71 -10.93
N GLY A 454 -10.38 -19.05 -10.13
CA GLY A 454 -11.68 -18.35 -10.12
C GLY A 454 -12.89 -19.18 -10.57
N ASN A 455 -12.84 -20.50 -10.42
CA ASN A 455 -14.03 -21.36 -10.54
C ASN A 455 -14.06 -22.45 -9.46
N ALA A 456 -15.21 -23.10 -9.25
CA ALA A 456 -15.39 -24.05 -8.15
C ALA A 456 -14.47 -25.28 -8.18
N VAL A 457 -13.81 -25.57 -9.31
CA VAL A 457 -12.84 -26.67 -9.42
C VAL A 457 -11.46 -26.20 -8.99
N THR A 458 -11.00 -25.06 -9.50
CA THR A 458 -9.66 -24.51 -9.18
C THR A 458 -9.62 -23.96 -7.76
N CYS A 459 -10.68 -23.29 -7.31
CA CYS A 459 -10.77 -22.68 -5.97
C CYS A 459 -10.92 -23.69 -4.81
N ALA A 460 -10.71 -24.98 -5.07
CA ALA A 460 -10.84 -26.04 -4.08
C ALA A 460 -9.96 -27.27 -4.38
N ASP A 461 -9.01 -27.17 -5.31
CA ASP A 461 -8.16 -28.29 -5.69
C ASP A 461 -6.82 -28.32 -4.94
N GLY A 462 -6.53 -27.29 -4.14
CA GLY A 462 -5.30 -27.18 -3.36
C GLY A 462 -4.08 -26.79 -4.18
N LEU A 463 -4.28 -26.25 -5.38
CA LEU A 463 -3.25 -25.75 -6.27
C LEU A 463 -3.37 -24.24 -6.43
N ASP A 464 -2.26 -23.61 -6.83
CA ASP A 464 -2.21 -22.23 -7.29
C ASP A 464 -2.31 -22.29 -8.83
N ASN A 465 -3.54 -22.23 -9.35
CA ASN A 465 -3.80 -22.45 -10.78
C ASN A 465 -3.41 -21.26 -11.66
N ASP A 466 -3.24 -20.06 -11.10
CA ASP A 466 -2.85 -18.85 -11.84
C ASP A 466 -1.39 -18.40 -11.61
N GLY A 467 -0.69 -19.04 -10.66
CA GLY A 467 0.73 -18.83 -10.37
C GLY A 467 1.02 -17.55 -9.58
N ASN A 468 0.05 -17.02 -8.83
CA ASN A 468 0.19 -15.80 -8.04
C ASN A 468 0.66 -16.04 -6.58
N ASN A 469 0.92 -17.31 -6.22
CA ASN A 469 1.27 -17.85 -4.89
C ASN A 469 0.16 -17.88 -3.85
N PHE A 470 -1.09 -17.63 -4.24
CA PHE A 470 -2.27 -17.82 -3.41
C PHE A 470 -3.00 -19.08 -3.87
N ILE A 471 -3.52 -19.85 -2.91
CA ILE A 471 -4.14 -21.16 -3.18
C ILE A 471 -5.59 -21.10 -2.71
N ASP A 472 -6.50 -21.54 -3.57
CA ASP A 472 -7.94 -21.68 -3.27
C ASP A 472 -8.53 -20.41 -2.62
N CYS A 473 -9.10 -20.52 -1.41
CA CYS A 473 -9.73 -19.42 -0.67
C CYS A 473 -8.76 -18.29 -0.27
N ALA A 474 -7.45 -18.50 -0.34
CA ALA A 474 -6.48 -17.42 -0.14
C ALA A 474 -6.31 -16.56 -1.40
N ASP A 475 -6.80 -17.04 -2.56
CA ASP A 475 -6.73 -16.35 -3.84
C ASP A 475 -7.87 -15.35 -4.02
N PHE A 476 -7.54 -14.13 -4.43
CA PHE A 476 -8.52 -13.09 -4.71
C PHE A 476 -9.45 -13.44 -5.87
N ALA A 477 -8.97 -14.19 -6.88
CA ALA A 477 -9.79 -14.68 -7.99
C ALA A 477 -10.93 -15.59 -7.51
N CYS A 478 -10.76 -16.24 -6.35
CA CYS A 478 -11.78 -17.09 -5.72
C CYS A 478 -12.83 -16.32 -4.91
N ARG A 479 -12.68 -15.00 -4.71
CA ARG A 479 -13.64 -14.17 -3.98
C ARG A 479 -15.01 -14.08 -4.67
N TYR A 480 -15.06 -14.14 -5.99
CA TYR A 480 -16.28 -14.01 -6.79
C TYR A 480 -17.08 -15.32 -6.95
N CYS A 481 -16.62 -16.40 -6.32
CA CYS A 481 -17.35 -17.66 -6.27
C CYS A 481 -18.68 -17.60 -5.46
N HIS A 482 -19.02 -16.42 -4.90
CA HIS A 482 -20.19 -16.16 -4.06
C HIS A 482 -21.20 -15.13 -4.63
N ALA A 483 -21.14 -14.75 -5.91
CA ALA A 483 -22.11 -13.82 -6.48
C ALA A 483 -23.48 -14.49 -6.72
N THR A 484 -24.55 -13.92 -6.15
CA THR A 484 -25.94 -14.41 -6.27
C THR A 484 -26.68 -13.88 -7.50
N ASP A 485 -26.02 -13.19 -8.43
CA ASP A 485 -26.62 -12.68 -9.66
C ASP A 485 -26.37 -13.63 -10.85
N PRO A 486 -27.41 -14.31 -11.38
CA PRO A 486 -27.28 -15.23 -12.50
C PRO A 486 -27.05 -14.57 -13.86
N THR A 487 -26.96 -13.24 -13.94
CA THR A 487 -26.79 -12.48 -15.19
C THR A 487 -25.47 -11.70 -15.29
N LYS A 488 -24.68 -11.59 -14.22
CA LYS A 488 -23.47 -10.73 -14.22
C LYS A 488 -22.12 -11.40 -13.98
N ASP A 489 -22.04 -12.63 -13.47
CA ASP A 489 -20.75 -13.32 -13.33
C ASP A 489 -20.90 -14.84 -13.12
N ARG A 490 -19.79 -15.57 -13.31
CA ARG A 490 -19.64 -17.05 -13.27
C ARG A 490 -20.52 -17.72 -12.19
N VAL A 491 -21.70 -18.19 -12.55
CA VAL A 491 -22.55 -18.98 -11.65
C VAL A 491 -22.02 -20.40 -11.53
N VAL A 492 -21.39 -20.75 -10.40
CA VAL A 492 -21.27 -22.15 -9.97
C VAL A 492 -22.04 -22.36 -8.68
N SER A 493 -23.11 -23.16 -8.75
CA SER A 493 -24.14 -23.28 -7.71
C SER A 493 -23.73 -23.91 -6.36
N THR A 494 -22.47 -24.27 -6.14
CA THR A 494 -21.96 -24.72 -4.83
C THR A 494 -20.42 -24.68 -4.79
N CYS A 495 -19.83 -23.76 -4.03
CA CYS A 495 -18.44 -23.86 -3.61
C CYS A 495 -18.35 -24.58 -2.24
N PRO A 496 -17.32 -25.40 -1.99
CA PRO A 496 -17.11 -26.01 -0.68
C PRO A 496 -16.79 -24.92 0.36
N PRO A 497 -17.28 -25.04 1.61
CA PRO A 497 -16.97 -24.08 2.66
C PRO A 497 -15.46 -24.05 2.89
N CYS A 498 -14.86 -22.86 2.88
CA CYS A 498 -13.45 -22.67 3.26
C CYS A 498 -13.26 -23.18 4.69
N VAL A 499 -12.57 -24.32 4.83
CA VAL A 499 -12.23 -24.87 6.15
C VAL A 499 -10.76 -24.54 6.39
N HIS A 500 -10.50 -23.42 7.07
CA HIS A 500 -9.19 -23.15 7.64
C HIS A 500 -8.94 -24.21 8.73
N ASN A 501 -7.87 -24.99 8.59
CA ASN A 501 -7.52 -26.10 9.49
C ASN A 501 -6.23 -25.78 10.23
#